data_AF-A0A1Q6UZJ3-F1
#
_entry.id   AF-A0A1Q6UZJ3-F1
#
_cell.length_a   1.000
_cell.length_b   1.000
_cell.length_c   1.000
_cell.angle_alpha   90.00
_cell.angle_beta   90.00
_cell.angle_gamma   90.00
#
_symmetry.space_group_name_H-M   'P 1'
#
loop_
_entity.id
_entity.type
_entity.pdbx_description
1 polymer ?
#
loop_
_entity_poly.entity_id
_entity_poly.type
_entity_poly.pdbx_seq_one_letter_code
_entity_poly.pdbx_strand_id
1 'polypeptide(L)'
;MIKIICLGKIKENYFNLAIEEYKKRLSKYTKLEIIELNDEKDDDIKSCLQKEKDNILNHIKEKDNLVILDILGTEYTSVEFSKFLEKELTTNSNITFLIGSSNGLSDEI
;
A
#
# COMPACT_ATOMS: atom_id res chain seq x y z
N MET A 1 6.27 -4.95 -11.32
CA MET A 1 4.83 -4.88 -10.96
C MET A 1 4.69 -4.01 -9.74
N ILE A 2 3.66 -3.16 -9.66
CA ILE A 2 3.37 -2.38 -8.46
C ILE A 2 2.06 -2.89 -7.87
N LYS A 3 2.09 -3.24 -6.59
CA LYS A 3 0.90 -3.59 -5.81
C LYS A 3 0.70 -2.54 -4.72
N ILE A 4 -0.53 -2.14 -4.48
CA ILE A 4 -0.92 -1.27 -3.37
C ILE A 4 -1.95 -2.02 -2.54
N ILE A 5 -1.66 -2.22 -1.26
CA ILE A 5 -2.60 -2.76 -0.28
C ILE A 5 -2.99 -1.59 0.61
N CYS A 6 -4.30 -1.33 0.74
CA CYS A 6 -4.80 -0.26 1.59
C CYS A 6 -5.97 -0.74 2.45
N LEU A 7 -5.99 -0.29 3.71
CA LEU A 7 -7.11 -0.52 4.62
C LEU A 7 -8.18 0.57 4.44
N GLY A 8 -9.43 0.12 4.37
CA GLY A 8 -10.59 0.96 4.10
C GLY A 8 -10.97 1.00 2.62
N LYS A 9 -12.28 0.97 2.37
CA LYS A 9 -12.84 1.09 1.01
C LYS A 9 -12.92 2.54 0.55
N ILE A 10 -12.62 2.77 -0.71
CA ILE A 10 -12.69 4.11 -1.33
C ILE A 10 -14.14 4.39 -1.74
N LYS A 11 -14.87 5.10 -0.88
CA LYS A 11 -16.31 5.36 -1.08
C LYS A 11 -16.60 6.50 -2.06
N GLU A 12 -15.71 7.48 -2.13
CA GLU A 12 -15.93 8.67 -2.94
C GLU A 12 -15.65 8.43 -4.42
N ASN A 13 -16.64 8.72 -5.27
CA ASN A 13 -16.53 8.45 -6.71
C ASN A 13 -15.39 9.25 -7.38
N TYR A 14 -15.13 10.48 -6.93
CA TYR A 14 -14.07 11.30 -7.54
C TYR A 14 -12.67 10.72 -7.29
N PHE A 15 -12.43 10.07 -6.14
CA PHE A 15 -11.16 9.37 -5.91
C PHE A 15 -11.03 8.13 -6.79
N ASN A 16 -12.11 7.35 -6.94
CA ASN A 16 -12.12 6.21 -7.86
C ASN A 16 -11.82 6.62 -9.30
N LEU A 17 -12.41 7.73 -9.78
CA LEU A 17 -12.12 8.26 -11.11
C LEU A 17 -10.67 8.72 -11.26
N ALA A 18 -10.11 9.37 -10.24
CA ALA A 18 -8.71 9.79 -10.25
C ALA A 18 -7.76 8.58 -10.29
N ILE A 19 -8.03 7.54 -9.49
CA ILE A 19 -7.26 6.30 -9.47
C ILE A 19 -7.26 5.63 -10.84
N GLU A 20 -8.42 5.52 -11.48
CA GLU A 20 -8.51 4.90 -12.81
C GLU A 20 -7.77 5.70 -13.88
N GLU A 21 -7.76 7.02 -13.81
CA GLU A 21 -6.94 7.86 -14.71
C GLU A 21 -5.44 7.60 -14.51
N TYR A 22 -4.95 7.53 -13.27
CA TYR A 22 -3.54 7.23 -12.99
C TYR A 22 -3.16 5.79 -13.36
N LYS A 23 -4.05 4.83 -13.09
CA LYS A 23 -3.88 3.42 -13.46
C LYS A 23 -3.78 3.26 -14.97
N LYS A 24 -4.63 3.97 -15.74
CA LYS A 24 -4.56 3.99 -17.21
C LYS A 24 -3.22 4.54 -17.69
N ARG A 25 -2.73 5.65 -17.13
CA ARG A 25 -1.41 6.22 -17.47
C ARG A 25 -0.27 5.26 -17.15
N LEU A 26 -0.32 4.63 -15.97
CA LEU A 26 0.72 3.69 -15.50
C LEU A 26 0.74 2.37 -16.26
N SER A 27 -0.39 1.93 -16.84
CA SER A 27 -0.51 0.66 -17.54
C SER A 27 0.50 0.44 -18.68
N LYS A 28 1.02 1.52 -19.26
CA LYS A 28 2.07 1.46 -20.31
C LYS A 28 3.46 1.10 -19.76
N TYR A 29 3.67 1.26 -18.45
CA TYR A 29 4.98 1.13 -17.80
C TYR A 29 5.01 -0.04 -16.81
N THR A 30 3.92 -0.30 -16.11
CA THR A 30 3.84 -1.36 -15.11
C THR A 30 2.40 -1.83 -14.91
N LYS A 31 2.24 -3.10 -14.52
CA LYS A 31 0.96 -3.59 -14.00
C LYS A 31 0.77 -3.04 -12.59
N LEU A 32 -0.29 -2.27 -12.41
CA LEU A 32 -0.76 -1.78 -11.11
C LEU A 32 -1.90 -2.67 -10.60
N GLU A 33 -1.75 -3.17 -9.39
CA GLU A 33 -2.75 -3.92 -8.64
C GLU A 33 -3.08 -3.16 -7.36
N ILE A 34 -4.36 -2.94 -7.08
CA ILE A 34 -4.83 -2.26 -5.87
C ILE A 34 -5.76 -3.23 -5.14
N ILE A 35 -5.44 -3.50 -3.87
CA ILE A 35 -6.19 -4.39 -2.99
C ILE A 35 -6.73 -3.55 -1.83
N GLU A 36 -8.03 -3.33 -1.83
CA GLU A 36 -8.75 -2.68 -0.73
C GLU A 36 -9.18 -3.75 0.28
N LEU A 37 -8.64 -3.65 1.48
CA LEU A 37 -9.02 -4.48 2.63
C LEU A 37 -10.00 -3.68 3.51
N ASN A 38 -10.91 -4.36 4.20
CA ASN A 38 -11.79 -3.67 5.15
C ASN A 38 -10.99 -3.18 6.36
N ASP A 39 -11.31 -1.98 6.84
CA ASP A 39 -10.85 -1.45 8.12
C ASP A 39 -11.69 -2.02 9.28
N GLU A 40 -11.05 -2.34 10.40
CA GLU A 40 -11.73 -2.86 11.59
C GLU A 40 -12.15 -1.71 12.50
N LYS A 41 -13.43 -1.67 12.86
CA LYS A 41 -14.02 -0.63 13.72
C LYS A 41 -14.50 -1.25 15.01
N ASP A 42 -13.66 -1.13 16.03
CA ASP A 42 -13.91 -1.57 17.40
C ASP A 42 -13.35 -0.51 18.36
N ASP A 43 -13.82 -0.51 19.60
CA ASP A 43 -13.32 0.38 20.65
C ASP A 43 -11.91 -0.04 21.10
N ASP A 44 -11.56 -1.32 20.93
CA ASP A 44 -10.21 -1.84 21.19
C ASP A 44 -9.32 -1.76 19.94
N ILE A 45 -8.55 -0.68 19.85
CA ILE A 45 -7.57 -0.44 18.77
C ILE A 45 -6.58 -1.60 18.62
N LYS A 46 -6.15 -2.24 19.72
CA LYS A 46 -5.17 -3.34 19.63
C LYS A 46 -5.77 -4.55 18.93
N SER A 47 -7.02 -4.88 19.26
CA SER A 47 -7.78 -5.95 18.60
C SER A 47 -7.98 -5.64 17.12
N CYS A 48 -8.33 -4.39 16.77
CA CYS A 48 -8.41 -3.95 15.38
C CYS A 48 -7.10 -4.17 14.61
N LEU A 49 -5.98 -3.62 15.12
CA LEU A 49 -4.68 -3.70 14.46
C LEU A 49 -4.21 -5.15 14.28
N GLN A 50 -4.51 -6.04 15.22
CA GLN A 50 -4.18 -7.46 15.11
C GLN A 50 -4.95 -8.14 13.97
N LYS A 51 -6.26 -7.92 13.88
CA LYS A 51 -7.09 -8.48 12.80
C LYS A 51 -6.71 -7.91 11.44
N GLU A 52 -6.45 -6.61 11.37
CA GLU A 52 -5.99 -5.93 10.16
C GLU A 52 -4.65 -6.51 9.70
N LYS A 53 -3.70 -6.71 10.62
CA LYS A 53 -2.42 -7.38 10.35
C LYS A 53 -2.62 -8.77 9.74
N ASP A 54 -3.39 -9.63 10.39
CA ASP A 54 -3.60 -11.00 9.90
C ASP A 54 -4.22 -11.01 8.50
N ASN A 55 -5.12 -10.07 8.21
CA ASN A 55 -5.69 -9.89 6.88
C ASN A 55 -4.66 -9.38 5.85
N ILE A 56 -3.84 -8.40 6.22
CA ILE A 56 -2.75 -7.87 5.37
C ILE A 56 -1.77 -8.98 5.01
N LEU A 57 -1.33 -9.77 6.00
CA LEU A 57 -0.33 -10.83 5.80
C LEU A 57 -0.80 -11.90 4.80
N ASN A 58 -2.10 -12.17 4.70
CA ASN A 58 -2.65 -13.07 3.68
C ASN A 58 -2.46 -12.58 2.24
N HIS A 59 -2.16 -11.29 2.05
CA HIS A 59 -1.99 -10.65 0.75
C HIS A 59 -0.52 -10.31 0.46
N ILE A 60 0.39 -10.56 1.40
CA ILE A 60 1.83 -10.35 1.26
C ILE A 60 2.51 -11.71 1.08
N LYS A 61 3.45 -11.79 0.12
CA LYS A 61 4.29 -12.97 -0.08
C LYS A 61 5.69 -12.71 0.47
N GLU A 62 6.41 -13.76 0.86
CA GLU A 62 7.78 -13.65 1.39
C GLU A 62 8.76 -12.91 0.46
N LYS A 63 8.50 -12.93 -0.85
CA LYS A 63 9.35 -12.26 -1.86
C LYS A 63 8.86 -10.86 -2.23
N ASP A 64 7.77 -10.38 -1.63
CA ASP A 64 7.28 -9.04 -1.91
C ASP A 64 8.22 -8.03 -1.26
N ASN A 65 8.68 -7.07 -2.06
CA ASN A 65 9.39 -5.92 -1.53
C ASN A 65 8.39 -4.94 -0.91
N LEU A 66 8.22 -5.01 0.41
CA LEU A 66 7.22 -4.23 1.14
C LEU A 66 7.73 -2.82 1.44
N VAL A 67 6.92 -1.83 1.10
CA VAL A 67 7.17 -0.41 1.39
C VAL A 67 5.98 0.15 2.16
N ILE A 68 6.20 0.47 3.43
CA ILE A 68 5.17 0.98 4.33
C ILE A 68 5.08 2.50 4.18
N LEU A 69 3.86 3.02 4.02
CA LEU A 69 3.60 4.46 4.04
C LEU A 69 3.25 4.88 5.47
N ASP A 70 4.19 5.56 6.11
CA ASP A 70 4.06 6.06 7.49
C ASP A 70 4.47 7.54 7.56
N ILE A 71 3.83 8.29 8.45
CA ILE A 71 4.14 9.70 8.70
C ILE A 71 5.52 9.90 9.33
N LEU A 72 6.04 8.89 10.03
CA LEU A 72 7.39 8.85 10.58
C LEU A 72 8.41 8.26 9.61
N GLY A 73 7.98 7.94 8.38
CA GLY A 73 8.82 7.36 7.34
C GLY A 73 9.84 8.35 6.77
N THR A 74 10.67 7.84 5.85
CA THR A 74 11.60 8.69 5.11
C THR A 74 10.85 9.54 4.10
N GLU A 75 11.00 10.86 4.18
CA GLU A 75 10.49 11.78 3.17
C GLU A 75 11.35 11.71 1.90
N TYR A 76 10.69 11.71 0.74
CA TYR A 76 11.34 11.71 -0.55
C TYR A 76 10.83 12.88 -1.39
N THR A 77 11.75 13.63 -2.01
CA THR A 77 11.40 14.41 -3.19
C THR A 77 11.07 13.47 -4.35
N SER A 78 10.39 13.97 -5.40
CA SER A 78 10.05 13.14 -6.56
C SER A 78 11.26 12.51 -7.26
N VAL A 79 12.41 13.21 -7.29
CA VAL A 79 13.65 12.72 -7.91
C VAL A 79 14.30 11.64 -7.04
N GLU A 80 14.21 11.74 -5.72
CA GLU A 80 14.73 10.71 -4.82
C GLU A 80 13.83 9.47 -4.86
N PHE A 81 12.50 9.65 -4.88
CA PHE A 81 11.56 8.56 -5.02
C PHE A 81 11.71 7.81 -6.35
N SER A 82 12.00 8.49 -7.45
CA SER A 82 12.26 7.82 -8.73
C SER A 82 13.51 6.95 -8.69
N LYS A 83 14.58 7.42 -8.02
CA LYS A 83 15.82 6.64 -7.84
C LYS A 83 15.60 5.44 -6.92
N PHE A 84 14.81 5.62 -5.86
CA PHE A 84 14.38 4.53 -4.98
C PHE A 84 13.64 3.46 -5.79
N LEU A 85 12.61 3.84 -6.55
CA LEU A 85 11.85 2.92 -7.39
C LEU A 85 12.73 2.17 -8.40
N GLU A 86 13.66 2.86 -9.06
CA GLU A 86 14.58 2.25 -10.03
C GLU A 86 15.47 1.18 -9.37
N LYS A 87 16.05 1.50 -8.20
CA LYS A 87 16.86 0.57 -7.42
C LYS A 87 16.06 -0.65 -6.97
N GLU A 88 14.87 -0.42 -6.41
CA GLU A 88 14.03 -1.48 -5.86
C GLU A 88 13.48 -2.40 -6.97
N LEU A 89 13.09 -1.85 -8.12
CA LEU A 89 12.64 -2.63 -9.28
C LEU A 89 13.77 -3.38 -9.99
N THR A 90 15.01 -2.93 -9.87
CA THR A 90 16.19 -3.66 -10.37
C THR A 90 16.45 -4.92 -9.53
N THR A 91 16.19 -4.84 -8.22
CA THR A 91 16.44 -5.92 -7.26
C THR A 91 15.27 -6.90 -7.18
N ASN A 92 14.04 -6.40 -7.21
CA ASN A 92 12.82 -7.18 -7.09
C ASN A 92 11.87 -6.88 -8.25
N SER A 93 11.27 -7.92 -8.82
CA SER A 93 10.30 -7.80 -9.92
C SER A 93 8.99 -7.09 -9.50
N ASN A 94 8.76 -6.93 -8.20
CA ASN A 94 7.56 -6.35 -7.62
C ASN A 94 7.83 -5.52 -6.38
N ILE A 95 7.08 -4.43 -6.24
CA ILE A 95 7.03 -3.57 -5.05
C ILE A 95 5.59 -3.55 -4.55
N THR A 96 5.42 -3.73 -3.25
CA THR A 96 4.13 -3.68 -2.56
C THR A 96 4.11 -2.49 -1.62
N PHE A 97 3.32 -1.49 -1.94
CA PHE A 97 3.05 -0.37 -1.04
C PHE A 97 1.91 -0.75 -0.07
N LEU A 98 2.09 -0.46 1.21
CA LEU A 98 1.09 -0.71 2.25
C LEU A 98 0.65 0.60 2.89
N ILE A 99 -0.66 0.84 2.90
CA ILE A 99 -1.31 2.00 3.51
C ILE A 99 -2.18 1.51 4.67
N GLY A 100 -1.88 1.98 5.87
CA GLY A 100 -2.59 1.63 7.11
C GLY A 100 -4.01 2.19 7.20
N SER A 101 -4.72 1.78 8.24
CA SER A 101 -6.03 2.35 8.59
C SER A 101 -5.85 3.70 9.30
N SER A 102 -6.95 4.33 9.73
CA SER A 102 -6.86 5.54 10.55
C SER A 102 -6.14 5.33 11.88
N ASN A 103 -6.04 4.08 12.34
CA ASN A 103 -5.32 3.70 13.55
C ASN A 103 -3.84 3.36 13.27
N GLY A 104 -3.39 3.45 12.02
CA GLY A 104 -2.04 3.10 11.60
C GLY A 104 -1.90 1.64 11.19
N LEU A 105 -0.78 1.03 11.57
CA LEU A 105 -0.44 -0.38 11.35
C LEU A 105 0.02 -1.00 12.66
N SER A 106 -0.09 -2.32 12.77
CA SER A 106 0.51 -3.07 13.88
C SER A 106 2.04 -3.00 13.80
N ASP A 107 2.71 -2.85 14.95
CA ASP A 107 4.18 -2.91 15.07
C ASP A 107 4.77 -4.27 14.67
N GLU A 108 3.93 -5.30 14.50
CA GLU A 108 4.33 -6.64 14.08
C GLU A 108 4.30 -6.84 12.54
N ILE A 109 4.02 -5.79 11.78
CA ILE A 109 4.14 -5.75 10.30
C ILE A 109 5.55 -5.32 9.91
#